data_AF-A0A3D0NSC4-F1
#
_entry.id   AF-A0A3D0NSC4-F1
#
_cell.length_a   1.000
_cell.length_b   1.000
_cell.length_c   1.000
_cell.angle_alpha   90.00
_cell.angle_beta   90.00
_cell.angle_gamma   90.00
#
_symmetry.space_group_name_H-M   'P 1'
#
loop_
_entity.id
_entity.type
_entity.pdbx_description
1 polymer ?
#
loop_
_entity_poly.entity_id
_entity_poly.type
_entity_poly.pdbx_seq_one_letter_code
_entity_poly.pdbx_strand_id
1 'polypeptide(L)'
;ASIRTKEGETDEAIRLYSEAKDVLAQRIEDNPFFGNLTIMKYLIKNLYELKAPDLKNIDLFDLYELLTKPVKVSFMYDGEEFIVEALEEDGEVIISFDGKWYRTTDDFFAKASIDGLRLVVIGWGLYDFEVIP
;
A
#
# COMPACT_ATOMS: atom_id res chain seq x y z
N ALA A 1 15.21 -12.46 -2.36
CA ALA A 1 15.13 -11.02 -2.69
C ALA A 1 16.35 -10.26 -2.18
N SER A 2 16.51 -10.00 -0.86
CA SER A 2 17.62 -9.15 -0.34
C SER A 2 19.04 -9.63 -0.64
N ILE A 3 19.28 -10.94 -0.76
CA ILE A 3 20.58 -11.48 -1.19
C ILE A 3 20.86 -11.08 -2.65
N ARG A 4 19.87 -11.23 -3.53
CA ARG A 4 19.94 -10.87 -4.95
C ARG A 4 20.19 -9.38 -5.16
N THR A 5 19.57 -8.53 -4.34
CA THR A 5 19.87 -7.10 -4.30
C THR A 5 21.35 -6.83 -3.99
N LYS A 6 21.93 -7.54 -3.02
CA LYS A 6 23.36 -7.39 -2.66
C LYS A 6 24.31 -7.93 -3.74
N GLU A 7 23.85 -8.91 -4.53
CA GLU A 7 24.58 -9.49 -5.65
C GLU A 7 24.45 -8.65 -6.95
N GLY A 8 23.66 -7.58 -6.94
CA GLY A 8 23.40 -6.76 -8.13
C GLY A 8 22.44 -7.40 -9.15
N GLU A 9 21.78 -8.49 -8.78
CA GLU A 9 20.77 -9.19 -9.60
C GLU A 9 19.40 -8.48 -9.47
N THR A 10 19.33 -7.22 -9.93
CA THR A 10 18.19 -6.31 -9.70
C THR A 10 16.86 -6.85 -10.24
N ASP A 11 16.82 -7.35 -11.48
CA ASP A 11 15.59 -7.84 -12.11
C ASP A 11 15.01 -9.04 -11.35
N GLU A 12 15.87 -9.96 -10.92
CA GLU A 12 15.49 -11.13 -10.12
C GLU A 12 15.04 -10.72 -8.72
N ALA A 13 15.69 -9.72 -8.12
CA ALA A 13 15.25 -9.16 -6.85
C ALA A 13 13.85 -8.54 -6.95
N ILE A 14 13.59 -7.75 -8.01
CA ILE A 14 12.27 -7.16 -8.29
C ILE A 14 11.21 -8.25 -8.46
N ARG A 15 11.50 -9.31 -9.24
CA ARG A 15 10.59 -10.44 -9.44
C ARG A 15 10.23 -11.09 -8.10
N LEU A 16 11.24 -11.43 -7.30
CA LEU A 16 11.06 -12.08 -6.00
C LEU A 16 10.31 -11.20 -4.98
N TYR A 17 10.55 -9.88 -4.98
CA TYR A 17 9.81 -8.96 -4.13
C TYR A 17 8.35 -8.85 -4.57
N SER A 18 8.08 -8.78 -5.88
CA SER A 18 6.71 -8.73 -6.41
C SER A 18 5.93 -10.01 -6.07
N GLU A 19 6.52 -11.19 -6.27
CA GLU A 19 5.90 -12.47 -5.88
C GLU A 19 5.62 -12.55 -4.37
N ALA A 20 6.55 -12.07 -3.55
CA ALA A 20 6.38 -12.05 -2.11
C ALA A 20 5.28 -11.07 -1.66
N LYS A 21 5.07 -9.97 -2.40
CA LYS A 21 3.96 -9.03 -2.17
C LYS A 21 2.64 -9.76 -2.32
N ASP A 22 2.42 -10.44 -3.44
CA ASP A 22 1.16 -11.11 -3.77
C ASP A 22 0.82 -12.21 -2.75
N VAL A 23 1.82 -13.01 -2.37
CA VAL A 23 1.64 -14.07 -1.35
C VAL A 23 1.31 -13.49 0.02
N LEU A 24 1.98 -12.39 0.40
CA LEU A 24 1.75 -11.77 1.70
C LEU A 24 0.41 -11.02 1.75
N ALA A 25 -0.02 -10.42 0.64
CA ALA A 25 -1.33 -9.78 0.49
C ALA A 25 -2.45 -10.77 0.82
N GLN A 26 -2.44 -11.95 0.19
CA GLN A 26 -3.39 -13.03 0.48
C GLN A 26 -3.41 -13.42 1.95
N ARG A 27 -2.22 -13.57 2.55
CA ARG A 27 -2.10 -13.92 3.97
C ARG A 27 -2.62 -12.84 4.91
N ILE A 28 -2.46 -11.57 4.55
CA ILE A 28 -2.94 -10.43 5.35
C ILE A 28 -4.46 -10.40 5.37
N GLU A 29 -5.12 -10.73 4.26
CA GLU A 29 -6.59 -10.77 4.21
C GLU A 29 -7.17 -11.85 5.13
N ASP A 30 -6.58 -13.04 5.12
CA ASP A 30 -6.97 -14.12 6.03
C ASP A 30 -6.61 -13.82 7.50
N ASN A 31 -5.50 -13.11 7.73
CA ASN A 31 -4.98 -12.82 9.06
C ASN A 31 -4.25 -11.45 9.10
N PRO A 32 -5.00 -10.36 9.37
CA PRO A 32 -4.49 -8.98 9.33
C PRO A 32 -3.74 -8.61 10.62
N PHE A 33 -2.78 -9.45 10.99
CA PHE A 33 -1.90 -9.27 12.13
C PHE A 33 -0.84 -8.20 11.86
N PHE A 34 -0.55 -7.36 12.86
CA PHE A 34 0.39 -6.24 12.76
C PHE A 34 1.78 -6.63 12.24
N GLY A 35 2.27 -7.83 12.58
CA GLY A 35 3.55 -8.32 12.07
C GLY A 35 3.57 -8.53 10.56
N ASN A 36 2.47 -9.00 9.97
CA ASN A 36 2.38 -9.17 8.51
C ASN A 36 2.38 -7.81 7.80
N LEU A 37 1.65 -6.83 8.34
CA LEU A 37 1.64 -5.44 7.82
C LEU A 37 3.04 -4.81 7.88
N THR A 38 3.77 -5.04 8.98
CA THR A 38 5.15 -4.57 9.12
C THR A 38 6.05 -5.19 8.04
N ILE A 39 5.93 -6.50 7.77
CA ILE A 39 6.71 -7.17 6.71
C ILE A 39 6.34 -6.60 5.34
N MET A 40 5.05 -6.38 5.08
CA MET A 40 4.57 -5.82 3.82
C MET A 40 5.14 -4.42 3.57
N LYS A 41 5.10 -3.54 4.58
CA LYS A 41 5.73 -2.21 4.50
C LYS A 41 7.19 -2.27 4.05
N TYR A 42 7.99 -3.11 4.70
CA TYR A 42 9.41 -3.25 4.35
C TYR A 42 9.61 -3.88 2.97
N LEU A 43 8.73 -4.79 2.58
CA LEU A 43 8.75 -5.40 1.25
C LEU A 43 8.52 -4.33 0.18
N ILE A 44 7.47 -3.52 0.31
CA ILE A 44 7.13 -2.44 -0.63
C ILE A 44 8.27 -1.42 -0.71
N LYS A 45 8.79 -1.00 0.44
CA LYS A 45 9.95 -0.09 0.48
C LYS A 45 11.15 -0.66 -0.30
N ASN A 46 11.53 -1.91 -0.04
CA ASN A 46 12.66 -2.54 -0.73
C ASN A 46 12.41 -2.72 -2.23
N LEU A 47 11.15 -2.99 -2.63
CA LEU A 47 10.77 -3.10 -4.03
C LEU A 47 10.98 -1.77 -4.75
N TYR A 48 10.53 -0.67 -4.14
CA TYR A 48 10.58 0.66 -4.77
C TYR A 48 11.92 1.40 -4.61
N GLU A 49 12.81 0.91 -3.75
CA GLU A 49 14.23 1.26 -3.82
C GLU A 49 14.90 0.72 -5.10
N LEU A 50 14.34 -0.35 -5.72
CA LEU A 50 14.89 -0.99 -6.92
C LEU A 50 14.23 -0.54 -8.23
N LYS A 51 12.98 -0.09 -8.16
CA LYS A 51 12.22 0.38 -9.34
C LYS A 51 11.25 1.50 -8.98
N ALA A 52 10.89 2.33 -9.96
CA ALA A 52 9.78 3.26 -9.78
C ALA A 52 8.42 2.52 -9.70
N PRO A 53 7.43 3.03 -8.95
CA PRO A 53 6.05 2.56 -9.03
C PRO A 53 5.49 2.66 -10.44
N ASP A 54 4.88 1.58 -10.93
CA ASP A 54 4.09 1.61 -12.16
C ASP A 54 2.68 2.08 -11.82
N LEU A 55 2.43 3.38 -11.96
CA LEU A 55 1.17 4.02 -11.59
C LEU A 55 -0.05 3.50 -12.35
N LYS A 56 0.14 2.71 -13.42
CA LYS A 56 -0.95 2.06 -14.17
C LYS A 56 -1.35 0.71 -13.59
N ASN A 57 -0.57 0.20 -12.64
CA ASN A 57 -0.74 -1.12 -12.06
C ASN A 57 -0.37 -1.06 -10.57
N ILE A 58 -1.07 -0.19 -9.84
CA ILE A 58 -0.97 -0.06 -8.39
C ILE A 58 -2.12 -0.81 -7.71
N ASP A 59 -1.88 -1.24 -6.48
CA ASP A 59 -2.88 -1.84 -5.60
C ASP A 59 -2.85 -1.23 -4.19
N LEU A 60 -3.67 -1.79 -3.30
CA LEU A 60 -3.79 -1.36 -1.91
C LEU A 60 -2.43 -1.21 -1.20
N PHE A 61 -1.48 -2.12 -1.42
CA PHE A 61 -0.22 -2.14 -0.68
C PHE A 61 0.81 -1.18 -1.24
N ASP A 62 0.68 -0.75 -2.49
CA ASP A 62 1.53 0.30 -3.05
C ASP A 62 1.31 1.66 -2.37
N LEU A 63 0.18 1.83 -1.68
CA LEU A 63 -0.09 2.98 -0.82
C LEU A 63 0.94 3.14 0.31
N TYR A 64 1.66 2.09 0.72
CA TYR A 64 2.77 2.22 1.67
C TYR A 64 3.87 3.15 1.17
N GLU A 65 4.06 3.24 -0.15
CA GLU A 65 5.01 4.14 -0.79
C GLU A 65 4.35 5.43 -1.25
N LEU A 66 3.17 5.35 -1.88
CA LEU A 66 2.53 6.53 -2.47
C LEU A 66 2.14 7.57 -1.43
N LEU A 67 1.62 7.16 -0.27
CA LEU A 67 1.16 8.05 0.79
C LEU A 67 2.30 8.63 1.66
N THR A 68 3.57 8.47 1.25
CA THR A 68 4.73 9.08 1.92
C THR A 68 4.94 10.56 1.54
N LYS A 69 4.17 11.06 0.58
CA LYS A 69 4.19 12.42 0.06
C LYS A 69 2.76 12.85 -0.32
N PRO A 70 2.49 14.14 -0.50
CA PRO A 70 1.17 14.60 -0.93
C PRO A 70 0.73 13.94 -2.24
N VAL A 71 -0.41 13.25 -2.19
CA VAL A 71 -0.99 12.51 -3.33
C VAL A 71 -2.47 12.22 -3.06
N LYS A 72 -3.26 12.08 -4.13
CA LYS A 72 -4.60 11.48 -4.07
C LYS A 72 -4.61 10.19 -4.86
N VAL A 73 -5.22 9.16 -4.29
CA VAL A 73 -5.44 7.88 -4.96
C VAL A 73 -6.92 7.54 -4.84
N SER A 74 -7.59 7.33 -5.99
CA SER A 74 -8.92 6.73 -6.03
C SER A 74 -8.81 5.22 -6.18
N PHE A 75 -9.82 4.51 -5.71
CA PHE A 75 -10.04 3.08 -5.97
C PHE A 75 -11.53 2.76 -5.85
N MET A 76 -11.93 1.63 -6.41
CA MET A 76 -13.30 1.14 -6.38
C MET A 76 -13.46 0.02 -5.36
N TYR A 77 -14.61 0.00 -4.68
CA TYR A 77 -15.07 -1.13 -3.85
C TYR A 77 -16.59 -1.25 -3.98
N ASP A 78 -17.08 -2.45 -4.31
CA ASP A 78 -18.51 -2.72 -4.55
C ASP A 78 -19.21 -1.75 -5.52
N GLY A 79 -18.46 -1.19 -6.48
CA GLY A 79 -18.96 -0.25 -7.49
C GLY A 79 -19.04 1.21 -7.02
N GLU A 80 -18.61 1.50 -5.80
CA GLU A 80 -18.45 2.85 -5.27
C GLU A 80 -16.98 3.30 -5.33
N GLU A 81 -16.76 4.57 -5.65
CA GLU A 81 -15.44 5.19 -5.68
C GLU A 81 -15.07 5.73 -4.30
N PHE A 82 -13.86 5.41 -3.85
CA PHE A 82 -13.27 5.90 -2.62
C PHE A 82 -11.97 6.64 -2.92
N ILE A 83 -11.68 7.67 -2.13
CA ILE A 83 -10.47 8.48 -2.29
C ILE A 83 -9.70 8.47 -0.96
N VAL A 84 -8.42 8.11 -1.06
CA VAL A 84 -7.43 8.35 -0.01
C VAL A 84 -6.54 9.51 -0.43
N GLU A 85 -6.32 10.45 0.47
CA GLU A 85 -5.52 11.65 0.23
C GLU A 85 -4.41 11.74 1.29
N ALA A 86 -3.17 11.89 0.86
CA ALA A 86 -2.06 12.30 1.70
C ALA A 86 -1.82 13.80 1.53
N LEU A 87 -1.67 14.51 2.64
CA LEU A 87 -1.45 15.95 2.73
C LEU A 87 -0.24 16.24 3.61
N GLU A 88 0.47 17.33 3.32
CA GLU A 88 1.53 17.83 4.20
C GLU A 88 0.98 18.92 5.13
N GLU A 89 1.02 18.68 6.44
CA GLU A 89 0.68 19.64 7.49
C GLU A 89 1.86 19.77 8.46
N ASP A 90 2.34 21.00 8.67
CA ASP A 90 3.46 21.30 9.58
C ASP A 90 4.74 20.45 9.36
N GLY A 91 4.97 20.03 8.11
CA GLY A 91 6.12 19.20 7.72
C GLY A 91 5.94 17.70 7.98
N GLU A 92 4.74 17.27 8.38
CA GLU A 92 4.36 15.86 8.49
C GLU A 92 3.31 15.49 7.44
N VAL A 93 3.37 14.26 6.92
CA VAL A 93 2.36 13.76 5.99
C VAL A 93 1.24 13.08 6.79
N ILE A 94 0.03 13.60 6.66
CA ILE A 94 -1.20 13.03 7.22
C ILE A 94 -2.08 12.44 6.11
N ILE A 95 -2.87 11.43 6.45
CA ILE A 95 -3.72 10.73 5.49
C ILE A 95 -5.19 10.95 5.85
N SER A 96 -5.99 11.38 4.89
CA SER A 96 -7.43 11.50 4.96
C SER A 96 -8.09 10.38 4.17
N PHE A 97 -9.04 9.69 4.77
CA PHE A 97 -9.84 8.66 4.12
C PHE A 97 -11.17 8.50 4.85
N ASP A 98 -12.29 8.49 4.14
CA ASP A 98 -13.63 8.25 4.71
C ASP A 98 -13.96 9.15 5.92
N GLY A 99 -13.67 10.45 5.79
CA GLY A 99 -13.91 11.46 6.84
C GLY A 99 -13.04 11.28 8.10
N LYS A 100 -12.03 10.41 8.06
CA LYS A 100 -11.10 10.13 9.16
C LYS A 100 -9.69 10.53 8.78
N TRP A 101 -8.92 10.88 9.81
CA TRP A 101 -7.52 11.25 9.70
C TRP A 101 -6.62 10.19 10.33
N TYR A 102 -5.54 9.86 9.64
CA TYR A 102 -4.54 8.90 10.04
C TYR A 102 -3.17 9.59 10.04
N ARG A 103 -2.44 9.48 11.14
CA ARG A 103 -1.17 10.22 11.32
C ARG A 103 0.00 9.61 10.57
N THR A 104 -0.10 8.34 10.18
CA THR A 104 0.95 7.62 9.47
C THR A 104 0.32 6.58 8.54
N THR A 105 1.09 6.11 7.55
CA THR A 105 0.70 4.97 6.73
C THR A 105 0.39 3.74 7.59
N ASP A 106 1.14 3.51 8.67
CA ASP A 106 0.91 2.35 9.55
C ASP A 106 -0.43 2.46 10.27
N ASP A 107 -0.82 3.68 10.69
CA ASP A 107 -2.11 3.95 11.30
C ASP A 107 -3.26 3.75 10.30
N PHE A 108 -3.07 4.20 9.05
CA PHE A 108 -4.00 3.96 7.95
C PHE A 108 -4.21 2.47 7.71
N PHE A 109 -3.15 1.68 7.44
CA PHE A 109 -3.29 0.24 7.22
C PHE A 109 -3.82 -0.51 8.45
N ALA A 110 -3.54 -0.01 9.66
CA ALA A 110 -4.04 -0.61 10.90
C ALA A 110 -5.55 -0.41 11.10
N LYS A 111 -6.13 0.69 10.62
CA LYS A 111 -7.48 1.13 11.06
C LYS A 111 -8.44 1.51 9.94
N ALA A 112 -7.96 1.83 8.74
CA ALA A 112 -8.82 2.24 7.63
C ALA A 112 -9.83 1.15 7.30
N SER A 113 -11.09 1.56 7.14
CA SER A 113 -12.22 0.66 6.93
C SER A 113 -13.32 1.30 6.10
N ILE A 114 -14.05 0.47 5.38
CA ILE A 114 -15.31 0.80 4.69
C ILE A 114 -16.39 -0.07 5.34
N ASP A 115 -17.49 0.54 5.78
CA ASP A 115 -18.59 -0.15 6.49
C ASP A 115 -18.14 -1.04 7.67
N GLY A 116 -17.08 -0.61 8.36
CA GLY A 116 -16.50 -1.34 9.49
C GLY A 116 -15.58 -2.51 9.10
N LEU A 117 -15.46 -2.84 7.81
CA LEU A 117 -14.50 -3.83 7.30
C LEU A 117 -13.16 -3.16 7.00
N ARG A 118 -12.07 -3.66 7.59
CA ARG A 118 -10.74 -3.10 7.36
C ARG A 118 -10.33 -3.28 5.90
N LEU A 119 -9.73 -2.25 5.30
CA LEU A 119 -9.25 -2.30 3.90
C LEU A 119 -8.37 -3.52 3.63
N VAL A 120 -7.47 -3.84 4.57
CA VAL A 120 -6.55 -4.97 4.46
C VAL A 120 -7.21 -6.35 4.55
N VAL A 121 -8.50 -6.43 4.91
CA VAL A 121 -9.29 -7.68 4.95
C VAL A 121 -10.15 -7.84 3.69
N ILE A 122 -10.38 -6.74 2.97
CA ILE A 122 -11.16 -6.70 1.73
C ILE A 122 -10.27 -6.37 0.52
N GLY A 123 -8.96 -6.60 0.63
CA GLY A 123 -7.95 -6.19 -0.35
C GLY A 123 -8.25 -6.68 -1.77
N TRP A 124 -8.64 -7.95 -1.92
CA TRP A 124 -9.06 -8.54 -3.21
C TRP A 124 -10.31 -7.88 -3.82
N GLY A 125 -11.12 -7.22 -3.01
CA GLY A 125 -12.31 -6.49 -3.45
C GLY A 125 -12.04 -5.05 -3.87
N LEU A 126 -10.83 -4.53 -3.63
CA LEU A 126 -10.43 -3.19 -4.03
C LEU A 126 -9.80 -3.23 -5.43
N TYR A 127 -10.27 -2.40 -6.36
CA TYR A 127 -9.82 -2.43 -7.75
C TYR A 127 -9.77 -1.02 -8.37
N ASP A 128 -9.29 -0.91 -9.61
CA ASP A 128 -9.17 0.35 -10.37
C ASP A 128 -8.48 1.48 -9.59
N PHE A 129 -7.33 1.17 -8.99
CA PHE A 129 -6.53 2.18 -8.29
C PHE A 129 -5.93 3.18 -9.29
N GLU A 130 -6.16 4.47 -9.06
CA GLU A 130 -5.64 5.55 -9.91
C GLU A 130 -5.08 6.71 -9.09
N VAL A 131 -3.92 7.23 -9.48
CA VAL A 131 -3.41 8.49 -8.95
C VAL A 131 -4.14 9.64 -9.65
N ILE A 132 -4.84 10.48 -8.88
CA ILE A 132 -5.65 11.58 -9.40
C ILE A 132 -5.04 12.97 -9.07
N PRO A 133 -5.35 14.01 -9.85
CA PRO A 133 -4.83 15.37 -9.66
C PRO A 133 -5.23 16.06 -8.35
#